data_AF-A0A947P6C6-F1
#
_entry.id   AF-A0A947P6C6-F1
#
_cell.length_a   1.000
_cell.length_b   1.000
_cell.length_c   1.000
_cell.angle_alpha   90.00
_cell.angle_beta   90.00
_cell.angle_gamma   90.00
#
_symmetry.space_group_name_H-M   'P 1'
#
loop_
_entity.id
_entity.type
_entity.pdbx_description
1 polymer ?
#
loop_
_entity_poly.entity_id
_entity_poly.type
_entity_poly.pdbx_seq_one_letter_code
_entity_poly.pdbx_strand_id
1 'polypeptide(L)' 'MNTKKTAVIALGGNAISPKDEVDTITNQFRNTHKSCVAIMTFIKQGYHLATSPASYHNGKHHEQ' A
#
# COMPACT_ATOMS: atom_id res chain seq x y z
N MET A 1 -0.83 10.04 -31.49
CA MET A 1 -1.43 9.35 -30.34
C MET A 1 -0.56 9.62 -29.12
N ASN A 2 -1.10 10.22 -28.05
CA ASN A 2 -0.38 10.33 -26.78
C ASN A 2 -0.32 8.94 -26.14
N THR A 3 0.83 8.29 -26.21
CA THR A 3 1.07 7.01 -25.53
C THR A 3 1.08 7.26 -24.03
N LYS A 4 -0.01 6.86 -23.35
CA LYS A 4 -0.06 6.87 -21.89
C LYS A 4 0.99 5.90 -21.35
N LYS A 5 1.83 6.38 -20.45
CA LYS A 5 2.83 5.54 -19.77
C LYS A 5 2.10 4.59 -18.81
N THR A 6 2.50 3.33 -18.79
CA THR A 6 1.95 2.33 -17.87
C THR A 6 2.90 2.15 -16.69
N ALA A 7 2.37 2.12 -15.47
CA ALA A 7 3.12 1.76 -14.28
C ALA A 7 2.39 0.66 -13.50
N VAL A 8 3.18 -0.33 -13.03
CA VAL A 8 2.70 -1.41 -12.16
C VAL A 8 3.28 -1.17 -10.78
N ILE A 9 2.41 -0.99 -9.78
CA ILE A 9 2.80 -0.68 -8.41
C ILE A 9 2.51 -1.90 -7.54
N ALA A 10 3.56 -2.62 -7.14
CA ALA A 10 3.42 -3.72 -6.20
C ALA A 10 3.45 -3.18 -4.77
N LEU A 11 2.30 -3.23 -4.08
CA LEU A 11 2.23 -2.88 -2.65
C LEU A 11 2.71 -4.09 -1.84
N GLY A 12 3.86 -3.99 -1.18
CA GLY A 12 4.36 -5.04 -0.28
C GLY A 12 3.60 -5.06 1.06
N GLY A 13 3.72 -6.15 1.84
CA GLY A 13 3.03 -6.27 3.14
C GLY A 13 3.37 -5.18 4.16
N ASN A 14 4.56 -4.58 4.08
CA ASN A 14 4.99 -3.43 4.90
C ASN A 14 4.19 -2.15 4.63
N ALA A 15 3.42 -2.08 3.55
CA ALA A 15 2.55 -0.95 3.21
C ALA A 15 1.27 -0.91 4.06
N ILE A 16 0.89 -2.04 4.66
CA ILE A 16 -0.30 -2.17 5.52
C ILE A 16 0.11 -2.43 6.98
N SER A 17 1.07 -3.33 7.21
CA SER A 17 1.50 -3.76 8.55
C SER A 17 3.02 -3.63 8.73
N PRO A 18 3.52 -2.45 9.17
CA PRO A 18 4.93 -2.27 9.51
C PRO A 18 5.31 -3.14 10.71
N LYS A 19 6.51 -3.74 10.70
CA LYS A 19 6.98 -4.66 11.75
C LYS A 19 7.09 -4.04 13.16
N ASP A 20 7.22 -2.72 13.21
CA ASP A 20 7.39 -1.94 14.43
C ASP A 20 6.09 -1.28 14.91
N GLU A 21 4.96 -1.59 14.27
CA GLU A 21 3.65 -1.05 14.64
C GLU A 21 2.69 -2.17 15.05
N VAL A 22 1.89 -1.92 16.08
CA VAL A 22 0.84 -2.84 16.51
C VAL A 22 -0.20 -2.95 15.41
N ASP A 23 -0.57 -4.19 15.08
CA ASP A 23 -1.41 -4.51 13.95
C ASP A 23 -2.91 -4.32 14.27
N THR A 24 -3.30 -3.06 14.47
CA THR A 24 -4.70 -2.67 14.66
C THR A 24 -5.35 -2.32 13.33
N ILE A 25 -6.66 -2.54 13.20
CA ILE A 25 -7.45 -2.12 12.03
C ILE A 25 -7.21 -0.64 11.73
N THR A 26 -7.19 0.22 12.75
CA THR A 26 -6.91 1.66 12.60
C THR A 26 -5.54 1.93 11.99
N ASN A 27 -4.49 1.23 12.44
CA ASN A 27 -3.14 1.38 11.90
C ASN A 27 -3.05 0.87 10.46
N GLN A 28 -3.68 -0.25 10.16
CA GLN A 28 -3.76 -0.80 8.80
C GLN A 28 -4.46 0.15 7.83
N PHE A 29 -5.59 0.75 8.23
CA PHE A 29 -6.28 1.77 7.42
C PHE A 29 -5.40 3.00 7.20
N ARG A 30 -4.72 3.48 8.26
CA ARG A 30 -3.80 4.62 8.16
C ARG A 30 -2.64 4.36 7.20
N ASN A 31 -2.06 3.16 7.24
CA ASN A 31 -0.94 2.78 6.37
C ASN A 31 -1.39 2.53 4.93
N THR A 32 -2.57 1.94 4.74
CA THR A 32 -3.23 1.84 3.43
C THR A 32 -3.49 3.23 2.83
N HIS A 33 -3.99 4.18 3.62
CA HIS A 33 -4.22 5.55 3.16
C HIS A 33 -2.92 6.24 2.70
N LYS A 34 -1.82 6.09 3.45
CA LYS A 34 -0.50 6.59 3.04
C LYS A 34 -0.05 6.00 1.70
N SER A 35 -0.28 4.71 1.49
CA SER A 35 0.03 4.02 0.23
C SER A 35 -0.80 4.56 -0.94
N CYS A 36 -2.09 4.84 -0.72
CA CYS A 36 -2.95 5.48 -1.72
C CYS A 36 -2.49 6.90 -2.10
N VAL A 37 -1.97 7.68 -1.15
CA VAL A 37 -1.42 9.02 -1.43
C VAL A 37 -0.22 8.93 -2.38
N ALA A 38 0.64 7.91 -2.24
CA ALA A 38 1.74 7.70 -3.17
C ALA A 38 1.24 7.35 -4.59
N ILE A 39 0.22 6.50 -4.70
CA ILE A 39 -0.40 6.11 -5.99
C ILE A 39 -1.04 7.31 -6.70
N MET A 40 -1.69 8.22 -5.95
CA MET A 40 -2.32 9.44 -6.48
C MET A 40 -1.36 10.30 -7.32
N THR A 41 -0.07 10.30 -7.01
CA THR A 41 0.94 11.04 -7.79
C THR A 41 1.01 10.55 -9.24
N PHE A 42 0.93 9.23 -9.46
CA PHE A 42 0.97 8.65 -10.80
C PHE A 42 -0.35 8.85 -11.56
N ILE A 43 -1.48 8.82 -10.85
CA ILE A 43 -2.79 9.15 -11.43
C ILE A 43 -2.78 10.57 -11.99
N LYS A 44 -2.29 11.54 -11.19
CA LYS A 44 -2.18 12.95 -11.60
C LYS A 44 -1.26 13.17 -12.80
N GLN A 45 -0.27 12.29 -12.98
CA GLN A 45 0.64 12.31 -14.13
C GLN A 45 0.07 11.58 -15.36
N GLY A 46 -1.15 11.05 -15.28
CA GLY A 46 -1.85 10.45 -16.43
C GLY A 46 -1.43 9.02 -16.76
N TYR A 47 -0.83 8.30 -15.81
CA TYR A 47 -0.41 6.91 -16.00
C TYR A 47 -1.61 5.96 -16.07
N HIS A 48 -1.48 4.90 -16.88
CA HIS A 48 -2.30 3.71 -16.71
C HIS A 48 -1.69 2.84 -15.60
N LEU A 49 -2.49 2.53 -14.59
CA LEU A 49 -2.00 1.90 -13.36
C LEU A 49 -2.62 0.53 -13.12
N ALA A 50 -1.78 -0.39 -12.66
CA ALA A 50 -2.19 -1.66 -12.06
C ALA A 50 -1.52 -1.80 -10.69
N THR A 51 -2.26 -2.29 -9.69
CA THR A 51 -1.77 -2.48 -8.31
C THR A 51 -1.95 -3.91 -7.86
N SER A 52 -1.01 -4.46 -7.09
CA SER A 52 -1.18 -5.76 -6.42
C SER A 52 -1.75 -5.59 -5.01
N PRO A 53 -2.46 -6.59 -4.46
CA PRO A 53 -2.83 -6.62 -3.06
C PRO A 53 -1.58 -6.58 -2.17
N ALA A 54 -1.67 -5.89 -1.03
CA ALA A 54 -0.69 -6.02 0.04
C ALA A 54 -1.13 -7.11 1.02
N SER A 55 -0.18 -7.90 1.49
CA SER A 55 -0.44 -9.00 2.43
C SER A 55 -0.40 -8.51 3.87
N TYR A 56 -1.41 -8.90 4.65
CA TYR A 56 -1.42 -8.78 6.11
C TYR A 56 -0.52 -9.86 6.74
N HIS A 57 0.21 -9.52 7.80
CA HIS A 57 1.03 -10.48 8.54
C HIS A 57 0.70 -10.43 10.03
N ASN A 58 -0.09 -11.41 10.50
CA ASN A 58 -0.48 -11.52 11.91
C ASN A 58 0.71 -11.99 12.78
N GLY A 59 1.69 -11.12 13.00
CA GLY A 59 3.01 -11.51 13.51
C GLY A 59 3.24 -11.34 15.01
N LYS A 60 2.31 -10.78 15.79
CA LYS A 60 2.54 -10.56 17.23
C LYS A 60 1.36 -11.05 18.08
N HIS A 61 1.33 -12.37 18.28
CA HIS A 61 0.85 -12.88 19.57
C HIS A 61 1.81 -12.34 20.63
N HIS A 62 1.40 -11.31 21.35
CA HIS A 62 1.97 -11.02 22.65
C HIS A 62 1.57 -12.19 23.55
N GLU A 63 2.45 -13.18 23.68
CA GLU A 63 2.44 -14.07 24.84
C GLU A 63 2.60 -13.18 26.07
N GLN A 64 1.60 -13.24 26.95
CA GLN A 64 1.64 -12.70 28.30
C GLN A 64 2.43 -13.64 29.21
#